data_AF-A0A962Q8D4-F1
#
_entry.id   AF-A0A962Q8D4-F1
#
_cell.length_a   1.000
_cell.length_b   1.000
_cell.length_c   1.000
_cell.angle_alpha   90.00
_cell.angle_beta   90.00
_cell.angle_gamma   90.00
#
_symmetry.space_group_name_H-M   'P 1'
#
loop_
_entity.id
_entity.type
_entity.pdbx_description
1 polymer ?
#
loop_
_entity_poly.entity_id
_entity_poly.type
_entity_poly.pdbx_seq_one_letter_code
_entity_poly.pdbx_strand_id
1 'polypeptide(L)'
;MSYRLGVDVGGTFTDLLLINEDTGETHTAKVPSTPEDSSIGVLNGIARICDESGIDPKSIHRVMHGTTVATNAVLTGKGARVGLVTTSGYEDTLQVARSFCPGGLGGWVSFVKKPLLAPLELTIGASERIGADGAVVRDLDEDKLRADLRTLHAKGRVQALTICFINAYINGEHERRARDIAAEIFTDTPISISSEVVPEMQEYERTETTVVNSYVRPEVAKYVRNLQAALEERMGKNTQLSILRSDGGLASARGAAESPVNLLMSGPAGGVSGAIYFCSRAGFDNILTFDMGGT
;
A
#
# COMPACT_ATOMS: atom_id res chain seq x y z
N MET A 1 17.71 -28.78 2.98
CA MET A 1 17.84 -27.91 1.81
C MET A 1 16.80 -26.84 1.94
N SER A 2 17.22 -25.58 1.98
CA SER A 2 16.32 -24.44 2.11
C SER A 2 16.21 -23.75 0.75
N TYR A 3 14.98 -23.49 0.30
CA TYR A 3 14.73 -22.76 -0.94
C TYR A 3 14.09 -21.40 -0.68
N ARG A 4 14.48 -20.42 -1.51
CA ARG A 4 13.84 -19.11 -1.62
C ARG A 4 13.11 -18.98 -2.93
N LEU A 5 11.89 -18.47 -2.87
CA LEU A 5 11.08 -18.19 -4.05
C LEU A 5 10.88 -16.68 -4.20
N GLY A 6 11.33 -16.11 -5.31
CA GLY A 6 10.93 -14.79 -5.78
C GLY A 6 9.75 -14.91 -6.74
N VAL A 7 8.76 -14.05 -6.59
CA VAL A 7 7.57 -13.98 -7.45
C VAL A 7 7.29 -12.53 -7.82
N ASP A 8 7.15 -12.24 -9.11
CA ASP A 8 6.70 -10.95 -9.61
C ASP A 8 5.42 -11.10 -10.42
N VAL A 9 4.37 -10.40 -10.01
CA VAL A 9 3.07 -10.42 -10.70
C VAL A 9 2.95 -9.18 -11.58
N GLY A 10 3.21 -9.38 -12.87
CA GLY A 10 2.94 -8.41 -13.92
C GLY A 10 1.51 -8.49 -14.45
N GLY A 11 1.17 -7.58 -15.38
CA GLY A 11 -0.15 -7.55 -16.03
C GLY A 11 -0.42 -8.74 -16.94
N THR A 12 0.60 -9.22 -17.67
CA THR A 12 0.45 -10.31 -18.66
C THR A 12 0.87 -11.66 -18.09
N PHE A 13 2.02 -11.71 -17.41
CA PHE A 13 2.60 -12.93 -16.88
C PHE A 13 3.01 -12.74 -15.42
N THR A 14 3.02 -13.86 -14.70
CA THR A 14 3.63 -14.00 -13.38
C THR A 14 4.94 -14.75 -13.55
N ASP A 15 6.02 -14.14 -13.10
CA ASP A 15 7.38 -14.63 -13.20
C ASP A 15 7.87 -15.16 -11.85
N LEU A 16 8.53 -16.31 -11.85
CA LEU A 16 9.00 -16.99 -10.64
C LEU A 16 10.47 -17.36 -10.78
N LEU A 17 11.22 -17.19 -9.68
CA LEU A 17 12.61 -17.58 -9.53
C LEU A 17 12.78 -18.35 -8.22
N LEU A 18 13.09 -19.63 -8.31
CA LEU A 18 13.39 -20.50 -7.17
C LEU A 18 14.90 -20.65 -7.04
N ILE A 19 15.44 -20.43 -5.85
CA ILE A 19 16.88 -20.50 -5.58
C ILE A 19 17.14 -21.48 -4.45
N ASN A 20 18.03 -22.45 -4.69
CA ASN A 20 18.61 -23.29 -3.66
C ASN A 20 19.63 -22.47 -2.85
N GLU A 21 19.41 -22.33 -1.54
CA GLU A 21 20.30 -21.52 -0.69
C GLU A 21 21.68 -22.13 -0.46
N ASP A 22 21.79 -23.45 -0.57
CA ASP A 22 23.03 -24.19 -0.30
C ASP A 22 23.93 -24.23 -1.55
N THR A 23 23.35 -24.45 -2.73
CA THR A 23 24.10 -24.63 -3.98
C THR A 23 24.10 -23.41 -4.90
N GLY A 24 23.15 -22.49 -4.73
CA GLY A 24 22.91 -21.38 -5.65
C GLY A 24 22.23 -21.79 -6.97
N GLU A 25 21.81 -23.05 -7.11
CA GLU A 25 21.04 -23.51 -8.27
C GLU A 25 19.72 -22.75 -8.38
N THR A 26 19.34 -22.39 -9.60
CA THR A 26 18.14 -21.58 -9.88
C THR A 26 17.21 -22.29 -10.85
N HIS A 27 15.92 -22.23 -10.57
CA HIS A 27 14.85 -22.61 -11.49
C HIS A 27 13.97 -21.40 -11.78
N THR A 28 13.38 -21.35 -12.97
CA THR A 28 12.49 -20.27 -13.37
C THR A 28 11.22 -20.83 -13.96
N ALA A 29 10.09 -20.19 -13.68
CA ALA A 29 8.82 -20.49 -14.33
C ALA A 29 8.11 -19.20 -14.71
N LYS A 30 7.34 -19.27 -15.80
CA LYS A 30 6.48 -18.18 -16.26
C LYS A 30 5.09 -18.73 -16.53
N VAL A 31 4.08 -18.11 -15.96
CA VAL A 31 2.68 -18.51 -16.12
C VAL A 31 1.81 -17.29 -16.45
N PRO A 32 0.69 -17.47 -17.17
CA PRO A 32 -0.24 -16.36 -17.40
C PRO A 32 -0.73 -15.75 -16.08
N SER A 33 -0.78 -14.42 -16.03
CA SER A 33 -1.39 -13.71 -14.88
C SER A 33 -2.89 -13.95 -14.84
N THR A 34 -3.46 -13.89 -13.63
CA THR A 34 -4.90 -14.02 -13.38
C THR A 34 -5.41 -12.71 -12.79
N PRO A 35 -5.85 -11.73 -13.62
CA PRO A 35 -6.21 -10.38 -13.14
C PRO A 35 -7.37 -10.36 -12.15
N GLU A 36 -8.29 -11.31 -12.27
CA GLU A 36 -9.46 -11.47 -11.38
C GLU A 36 -9.03 -11.86 -9.96
N ASP A 37 -7.93 -12.62 -9.83
CA ASP A 37 -7.33 -13.02 -8.56
C ASP A 37 -5.86 -13.40 -8.79
N SER A 38 -4.94 -12.47 -8.50
CA SER A 38 -3.51 -12.68 -8.71
C SER A 38 -2.93 -13.81 -7.86
N SER A 39 -3.59 -14.26 -6.79
CA SER A 39 -3.09 -15.36 -5.96
C SER A 39 -3.09 -16.68 -6.74
N ILE A 40 -4.04 -16.87 -7.65
CA ILE A 40 -4.14 -18.06 -8.50
C ILE A 40 -2.91 -18.17 -9.42
N GLY A 41 -2.51 -17.07 -10.08
CA GLY A 41 -1.32 -17.02 -10.93
C GLY A 41 -0.06 -17.39 -10.17
N VAL A 42 0.10 -16.86 -8.95
CA VAL A 42 1.22 -17.20 -8.07
C VAL A 42 1.24 -18.70 -7.74
N LEU A 43 0.10 -19.27 -7.35
CA LEU A 43 0.00 -20.70 -7.00
C LEU A 43 0.22 -21.63 -8.19
N ASN A 44 -0.25 -21.25 -9.37
CA ASN A 44 0.00 -21.99 -10.61
C ASN A 44 1.49 -21.98 -10.95
N GLY A 45 2.15 -20.84 -10.77
CA GLY A 45 3.58 -20.70 -10.94
C GLY A 45 4.37 -21.58 -9.97
N ILE A 46 3.97 -21.59 -8.70
CA ILE A 46 4.56 -22.45 -7.65
C ILE A 46 4.41 -23.93 -8.02
N ALA A 47 3.22 -24.36 -8.43
CA ALA A 47 3.00 -25.74 -8.84
C ALA A 47 3.91 -26.11 -10.02
N ARG A 48 3.92 -25.27 -11.06
CA ARG A 48 4.75 -25.46 -12.25
C ARG A 48 6.24 -25.57 -11.94
N ILE A 49 6.78 -24.63 -11.16
CA ILE A 49 8.23 -24.62 -10.86
C ILE A 49 8.63 -25.82 -10.01
N CYS A 50 7.77 -26.28 -9.09
CA CYS A 50 8.01 -27.47 -8.29
C CYS A 50 7.92 -28.75 -9.13
N ASP A 51 6.93 -28.86 -10.02
CA ASP A 51 6.76 -29.99 -10.92
C ASP A 51 7.94 -30.12 -11.91
N GLU A 52 8.41 -29.01 -12.47
CA GLU A 52 9.53 -28.98 -13.43
C GLU A 52 10.89 -29.24 -12.76
N SER A 53 11.07 -28.84 -11.50
CA SER A 53 12.33 -29.01 -10.74
C SER A 53 12.38 -30.29 -9.88
N GLY A 54 11.25 -30.94 -9.64
CA GLY A 54 11.15 -32.07 -8.70
C GLY A 54 11.31 -31.68 -7.23
N ILE A 55 11.20 -30.39 -6.89
CA ILE A 55 11.36 -29.88 -5.53
C ILE A 55 10.04 -29.95 -4.78
N ASP A 56 10.05 -30.49 -3.57
CA ASP A 56 8.89 -30.47 -2.67
C ASP A 56 8.59 -29.02 -2.23
N PRO A 57 7.38 -28.48 -2.47
CA PRO A 57 6.97 -27.16 -2.00
C PRO A 57 7.24 -26.90 -0.50
N LYS A 58 7.22 -27.94 0.35
CA LYS A 58 7.51 -27.83 1.78
C LYS A 58 8.97 -27.47 2.10
N SER A 59 9.86 -27.58 1.12
CA SER A 59 11.27 -27.16 1.23
C SER A 59 11.46 -25.66 0.98
N ILE A 60 10.41 -24.95 0.56
CA ILE A 60 10.40 -23.51 0.34
C ILE A 60 9.99 -22.83 1.66
N HIS A 61 10.92 -22.11 2.29
CA HIS A 61 10.67 -21.48 3.59
C HIS A 61 10.42 -19.98 3.49
N ARG A 62 10.85 -19.35 2.39
CA ARG A 62 10.76 -17.90 2.18
C ARG A 62 10.22 -17.59 0.79
N VAL A 63 9.19 -16.77 0.75
CA VAL A 63 8.58 -16.26 -0.48
C VAL A 63 8.70 -14.75 -0.48
N MET A 64 9.42 -14.19 -1.45
CA MET A 64 9.47 -12.76 -1.73
C MET A 64 8.54 -12.45 -2.89
N HIS A 65 7.62 -11.51 -2.71
CA HIS A 65 6.54 -11.29 -3.64
C HIS A 65 6.38 -9.80 -4.00
N GLY A 66 6.57 -9.48 -5.28
CA GLY A 66 6.25 -8.20 -5.90
C GLY A 66 4.86 -8.23 -6.52
N THR A 67 4.07 -7.17 -6.32
CA THR A 67 2.69 -7.11 -6.78
C THR A 67 2.33 -5.76 -7.38
N THR A 68 1.48 -5.78 -8.39
CA THR A 68 0.90 -4.60 -9.03
C THR A 68 -0.51 -4.28 -8.53
N VAL A 69 -1.06 -5.04 -7.56
CA VAL A 69 -2.43 -4.86 -7.05
C VAL A 69 -2.68 -3.43 -6.57
N ALA A 70 -1.80 -2.86 -5.75
CA ALA A 70 -1.94 -1.48 -5.26
C ALA A 70 -1.92 -0.45 -6.40
N THR A 71 -0.96 -0.58 -7.32
CA THR A 71 -0.81 0.33 -8.47
C THR A 71 -2.03 0.25 -9.39
N ASN A 72 -2.51 -0.96 -9.68
CA ASN A 72 -3.66 -1.19 -10.55
C ASN A 72 -4.97 -0.66 -9.93
N ALA A 73 -5.15 -0.80 -8.62
CA ALA A 73 -6.30 -0.25 -7.91
C ALA A 73 -6.40 1.27 -8.10
N VAL A 74 -5.27 1.99 -8.02
CA VAL A 74 -5.19 3.44 -8.25
C VAL A 74 -5.45 3.79 -9.73
N LEU A 75 -4.77 3.10 -10.65
CA LEU A 75 -4.87 3.40 -12.09
C LEU A 75 -6.28 3.16 -12.65
N THR A 76 -6.94 2.10 -12.18
CA THR A 76 -8.29 1.70 -12.67
C THR A 76 -9.43 2.33 -11.88
N GLY A 77 -9.13 3.06 -10.80
CA GLY A 77 -10.14 3.68 -9.95
C GLY A 77 -11.01 2.68 -9.19
N LYS A 78 -10.49 1.48 -8.89
CA LYS A 78 -11.22 0.37 -8.27
C LYS A 78 -11.02 0.23 -6.75
N GLY A 79 -10.42 1.21 -6.09
CA GLY A 79 -10.24 1.19 -4.64
C GLY A 79 -11.47 1.59 -3.83
N ALA A 80 -11.26 1.68 -2.51
CA ALA A 80 -12.27 1.95 -1.51
C ALA A 80 -12.75 3.40 -1.53
N ARG A 81 -14.03 3.62 -1.24
CA ARG A 81 -14.54 4.97 -0.98
C ARG A 81 -14.05 5.45 0.38
N VAL A 82 -13.18 6.46 0.38
CA VAL A 82 -12.50 6.94 1.60
C VAL A 82 -13.30 8.06 2.26
N GLY A 83 -13.52 7.95 3.57
CA GLY A 83 -13.91 9.07 4.43
C GLY A 83 -12.66 9.74 5.00
N LEU A 84 -12.69 11.06 5.18
CA LEU A 84 -11.54 11.82 5.67
C LEU A 84 -11.93 12.65 6.89
N VAL A 85 -11.14 12.56 7.96
CA VAL A 85 -11.23 13.42 9.14
C VAL A 85 -10.00 14.30 9.14
N THR A 86 -10.21 15.61 9.11
CA THR A 86 -9.13 16.62 9.15
C THR A 86 -9.24 17.46 10.39
N THR A 87 -8.23 18.27 10.68
CA THR A 87 -8.40 19.39 11.60
C THR A 87 -9.43 20.37 11.05
N SER A 88 -10.39 20.81 11.86
CA SER A 88 -11.42 21.74 11.41
C SER A 88 -10.83 23.01 10.78
N GLY A 89 -11.36 23.38 9.61
CA GLY A 89 -10.83 24.41 8.73
C GLY A 89 -9.87 23.91 7.64
N TYR A 90 -9.56 22.61 7.61
CA TYR A 90 -8.70 21.96 6.60
C TYR A 90 -9.43 20.86 5.81
N GLU A 91 -10.77 20.86 5.84
CA GLU A 91 -11.59 19.86 5.16
C GLU A 91 -11.38 19.87 3.63
N ASP A 92 -11.01 21.03 3.07
CA ASP A 92 -10.80 21.24 1.65
C ASP A 92 -9.37 20.97 1.18
N THR A 93 -8.47 20.46 2.03
CA THR A 93 -7.05 20.23 1.68
C THR A 93 -6.86 19.59 0.32
N LEU A 94 -7.52 18.45 0.08
CA LEU A 94 -7.35 17.69 -1.16
C LEU A 94 -7.99 18.42 -2.35
N GLN A 95 -9.02 19.22 -2.10
CA GLN A 95 -9.66 20.03 -3.14
C GLN A 95 -8.78 21.23 -3.53
N VAL A 96 -8.15 21.90 -2.57
CA VAL A 96 -7.26 23.04 -2.82
C VAL A 96 -5.93 22.58 -3.41
N ALA A 97 -5.42 21.42 -2.98
CA ALA A 97 -4.17 20.81 -3.44
C ALA A 97 -2.99 21.78 -3.49
N ARG A 98 -2.88 22.70 -2.51
CA ARG A 98 -1.87 23.78 -2.48
C ARG A 98 -1.79 24.61 -3.78
N SER A 99 -2.90 24.71 -4.52
CA SER A 99 -2.95 25.31 -5.87
C SER A 99 -2.03 24.63 -6.89
N PHE A 100 -1.63 23.38 -6.63
CA PHE A 100 -0.85 22.59 -7.56
C PHE A 100 -1.71 22.19 -8.77
N CYS A 101 -1.21 22.48 -9.95
CA CYS A 101 -1.78 22.04 -11.21
C CYS A 101 -0.73 21.22 -11.97
N PRO A 102 -1.01 19.96 -12.32
CA PRO A 102 -0.11 19.17 -13.15
C PRO A 102 0.11 19.81 -14.52
N GLY A 103 1.32 19.66 -15.07
CA GLY A 103 1.68 20.09 -16.42
C GLY A 103 2.72 21.22 -16.45
N GLY A 104 3.14 21.58 -17.67
CA GLY A 104 4.03 22.71 -17.91
C GLY A 104 3.34 24.06 -17.78
N LEU A 105 4.02 25.13 -18.20
CA LEU A 105 3.47 26.49 -18.21
C LEU A 105 2.14 26.51 -18.99
N GLY A 106 1.06 26.99 -18.37
CA GLY A 106 -0.28 27.03 -18.96
C GLY A 106 -1.11 25.76 -18.78
N GLY A 107 -0.61 24.72 -18.09
CA GLY A 107 -1.34 23.47 -17.85
C GLY A 107 -2.70 23.66 -17.16
N TRP A 108 -2.83 24.71 -16.34
CA TRP A 108 -4.07 25.05 -15.63
C TRP A 108 -5.23 25.46 -16.54
N VAL A 109 -4.96 25.91 -17.77
CA VAL A 109 -6.00 26.39 -18.70
C VAL A 109 -6.93 25.25 -19.14
N SER A 110 -6.40 24.03 -19.24
CA SER A 110 -7.15 22.85 -19.69
C SER A 110 -7.23 21.76 -18.62
N PHE A 111 -6.79 22.05 -17.40
CA PHE A 111 -6.79 21.06 -16.34
C PHE A 111 -8.21 20.81 -15.82
N VAL A 112 -8.68 19.57 -15.98
CA VAL A 112 -9.91 19.10 -15.37
C VAL A 112 -9.53 18.20 -14.19
N LYS A 113 -9.75 18.72 -12.98
CA LYS A 113 -9.47 17.97 -11.75
C LYS A 113 -10.39 16.74 -11.67
N LYS A 114 -9.80 15.56 -11.51
CA LYS A 114 -10.54 14.32 -11.30
C LYS A 114 -11.22 14.32 -9.93
N PRO A 115 -12.29 13.54 -9.74
CA PRO A 115 -12.90 13.34 -8.42
C PRO A 115 -11.85 12.94 -7.37
N LEU A 116 -11.99 13.47 -6.17
CA LEU A 116 -11.09 13.17 -5.04
C LEU A 116 -11.28 11.71 -4.58
N LEU A 117 -10.19 11.07 -4.16
CA LEU A 117 -10.24 9.75 -3.53
C LEU A 117 -11.01 9.76 -2.20
N ALA A 118 -10.95 10.89 -1.48
CA ALA A 118 -11.84 11.24 -0.37
C ALA A 118 -12.72 12.44 -0.78
N PRO A 119 -13.97 12.19 -1.21
CA PRO A 119 -14.89 13.26 -1.62
C PRO A 119 -15.24 14.20 -0.47
N LEU A 120 -15.45 15.50 -0.76
CA LEU A 120 -15.81 16.51 0.24
C LEU A 120 -17.08 16.15 1.04
N GLU A 121 -18.05 15.49 0.40
CA GLU A 121 -19.26 15.02 1.09
C GLU A 121 -18.98 13.93 2.16
N LEU A 122 -17.79 13.34 2.16
CA LEU A 122 -17.30 12.33 3.11
C LEU A 122 -16.10 12.84 3.92
N THR A 123 -15.81 14.15 3.85
CA THR A 123 -14.80 14.80 4.67
C THR A 123 -15.46 15.56 5.81
N ILE A 124 -14.90 15.43 7.01
CA ILE A 124 -15.34 16.15 8.21
C ILE A 124 -14.14 16.80 8.92
N GLY A 125 -14.40 17.89 9.63
CA GLY A 125 -13.42 18.55 10.49
C GLY A 125 -13.62 18.18 11.95
N ALA A 126 -12.59 17.69 12.59
CA ALA A 126 -12.54 17.48 14.03
C ALA A 126 -12.10 18.79 14.72
N SER A 127 -12.66 19.07 15.90
CA SER A 127 -12.30 20.26 16.68
C SER A 127 -11.12 19.92 17.58
N GLU A 128 -9.91 20.07 17.04
CA GLU A 128 -8.65 19.93 17.76
C GLU A 128 -7.57 20.83 17.17
N ARG A 129 -6.44 21.04 17.87
CA ARG A 129 -5.27 21.70 17.27
C ARG A 129 -3.97 21.35 18.00
N ILE A 130 -2.96 20.94 17.22
CA ILE A 130 -1.57 20.79 17.65
C ILE A 130 -0.72 21.95 17.08
N GLY A 131 0.10 22.56 17.94
CA GLY A 131 1.06 23.61 17.61
C GLY A 131 2.24 23.08 16.78
N ALA A 132 2.99 23.99 16.15
CA ALA A 132 4.18 23.61 15.37
C ALA A 132 5.35 23.09 16.24
N ASP A 133 5.27 23.30 17.55
CA ASP A 133 6.18 22.76 18.57
C ASP A 133 5.67 21.44 19.19
N GLY A 134 4.53 20.93 18.73
CA GLY A 134 3.89 19.72 19.25
C GLY A 134 2.98 19.94 20.47
N ALA A 135 2.87 21.17 20.98
CA ALA A 135 2.00 21.47 22.11
C ALA A 135 0.50 21.39 21.72
N VAL A 136 -0.34 20.95 22.64
CA VAL A 136 -1.79 20.98 22.46
C VAL A 136 -2.27 22.43 22.57
N VAL A 137 -2.81 22.97 21.47
CA VAL A 137 -3.39 24.33 21.40
C VAL A 137 -4.89 24.29 21.68
N ARG A 138 -5.55 23.21 21.25
CA ARG A 138 -6.96 22.94 21.53
C ARG A 138 -7.12 21.43 21.67
N ASP A 139 -7.65 20.99 22.80
CA ASP A 139 -7.97 19.58 23.04
C ASP A 139 -8.95 19.04 21.98
N LEU A 140 -8.88 17.73 21.73
CA LEU A 140 -9.84 17.06 20.87
C LEU A 140 -11.22 17.03 21.54
N ASP A 141 -12.20 17.64 20.88
CA ASP A 141 -13.62 17.52 21.27
C ASP A 141 -14.15 16.13 20.88
N GLU A 142 -14.01 15.17 21.80
CA GLU A 142 -14.35 13.76 21.57
C GLU A 142 -15.85 13.54 21.36
N ASP A 143 -16.70 14.27 22.07
CA ASP A 143 -18.16 14.11 21.99
C ASP A 143 -18.67 14.62 20.65
N LYS A 144 -18.16 15.78 20.20
CA LYS A 144 -18.44 16.29 18.86
C LYS A 144 -17.91 15.35 17.78
N LEU A 145 -16.67 14.89 17.90
CA LEU A 145 -16.09 13.95 16.93
C LEU A 145 -16.94 12.68 16.83
N ARG A 146 -17.38 12.11 17.96
CA ARG A 146 -18.25 10.93 18.00
C ARG A 146 -19.59 11.19 17.29
N ALA A 147 -20.20 12.35 17.47
CA ALA A 147 -21.44 12.71 16.78
C ALA A 147 -21.24 12.87 15.26
N ASP A 148 -20.15 13.53 14.85
CA ASP A 148 -19.82 13.75 13.43
C ASP A 148 -19.47 12.42 12.73
N LEU A 149 -18.72 11.55 13.38
CA LEU A 149 -18.39 10.20 12.89
C LEU A 149 -19.64 9.33 12.74
N ARG A 150 -20.60 9.39 13.68
CA ARG A 150 -21.89 8.68 13.52
C ARG A 150 -22.68 9.19 12.33
N THR A 151 -22.69 10.50 12.11
CA THR A 151 -23.34 11.12 10.95
C THR A 151 -22.66 10.70 9.64
N LEU A 152 -21.32 10.65 9.62
CA LEU A 152 -20.55 10.18 8.48
C LEU A 152 -20.81 8.69 8.21
N HIS A 153 -20.80 7.85 9.25
CA HIS A 153 -21.09 6.41 9.17
C HIS A 153 -22.51 6.14 8.65
N ALA A 154 -23.50 6.91 9.11
CA ALA A 154 -24.90 6.78 8.69
C ALA A 154 -25.11 7.02 7.18
N LYS A 155 -24.17 7.66 6.48
CA LYS A 155 -24.21 7.78 5.00
C LYS A 155 -24.02 6.43 4.30
N GLY A 156 -23.49 5.40 4.98
CA GLY A 156 -23.36 4.03 4.47
C GLY A 156 -22.40 3.86 3.28
N ARG A 157 -21.54 4.86 3.03
CA ARG A 157 -20.68 4.94 1.83
C ARG A 157 -19.19 4.75 2.12
N VAL A 158 -18.75 4.89 3.37
CA VAL A 158 -17.32 4.84 3.73
C VAL A 158 -16.86 3.38 3.82
N GLN A 159 -15.83 3.03 3.04
CA GLN A 159 -15.22 1.70 2.99
C GLN A 159 -13.82 1.68 3.63
N ALA A 160 -13.21 2.84 3.83
CA ALA A 160 -12.00 3.05 4.60
C ALA A 160 -12.01 4.47 5.19
N LEU A 161 -11.47 4.67 6.38
CA LEU A 161 -11.41 5.99 7.03
C LEU A 161 -9.96 6.46 7.15
N THR A 162 -9.73 7.73 6.84
CA THR A 162 -8.44 8.40 7.02
C THR A 162 -8.58 9.50 8.04
N ILE A 163 -7.60 9.62 8.94
CA ILE A 163 -7.50 10.73 9.89
C ILE A 163 -6.15 11.42 9.64
N CYS A 164 -6.19 12.71 9.31
CA CYS A 164 -5.00 13.53 9.09
C CYS A 164 -5.15 14.88 9.80
N PHE A 165 -4.48 15.05 10.92
CA PHE A 165 -4.49 16.30 11.67
C PHE A 165 -3.22 17.13 11.41
N ILE A 166 -3.38 18.44 11.54
CA ILE A 166 -2.26 19.38 11.43
C ILE A 166 -1.23 19.08 12.53
N ASN A 167 0.04 19.01 12.14
CA ASN A 167 1.18 18.72 13.02
C ASN A 167 1.16 17.36 13.72
N ALA A 168 0.34 16.41 13.24
CA ALA A 168 0.31 15.05 13.79
C ALA A 168 1.63 14.29 13.62
N TYR A 169 2.47 14.68 12.65
CA TYR A 169 3.83 14.14 12.49
C TYR A 169 4.76 14.46 13.68
N ILE A 170 4.49 15.55 14.41
CA ILE A 170 5.22 15.90 15.65
C ILE A 170 4.55 15.24 16.85
N ASN A 171 3.23 15.40 16.95
CA ASN A 171 2.43 14.85 18.03
C ASN A 171 1.14 14.21 17.50
N GLY A 172 1.19 12.89 17.29
CA GLY A 172 0.05 12.10 16.80
C GLY A 172 -0.97 11.70 17.87
N GLU A 173 -0.94 12.28 19.07
CA GLU A 173 -1.82 11.91 20.18
C GLU A 173 -3.30 12.03 19.82
N HIS A 174 -3.71 13.17 19.27
CA HIS A 174 -5.10 13.39 18.85
C HIS A 174 -5.53 12.43 17.73
N GLU A 175 -4.65 12.10 16.78
CA GLU A 175 -4.99 11.14 15.74
C GLU A 175 -5.20 9.73 16.30
N ARG A 176 -4.34 9.29 17.23
CA ARG A 176 -4.53 8.00 17.92
C ARG A 176 -5.84 7.98 18.69
N ARG A 177 -6.16 9.05 19.42
CA ARG A 177 -7.42 9.13 20.17
C ARG A 177 -8.64 9.15 19.24
N ALA A 178 -8.57 9.92 18.15
CA ALA A 178 -9.62 9.97 17.14
C ALA A 178 -9.83 8.61 16.45
N ARG A 179 -8.75 7.86 16.18
CA ARG A 179 -8.83 6.48 15.67
C ARG A 179 -9.56 5.57 16.64
N ASP A 180 -9.24 5.64 17.93
CA ASP A 180 -9.87 4.79 18.94
C ASP A 180 -11.38 5.07 19.03
N ILE A 181 -11.78 6.34 19.01
CA ILE A 181 -13.21 6.75 18.95
C ILE A 181 -13.86 6.28 17.65
N ALA A 182 -13.18 6.44 16.52
CA ALA A 182 -13.69 6.00 15.23
C ALA A 182 -13.87 4.48 15.17
N ALA A 183 -12.98 3.70 15.78
CA ALA A 183 -13.07 2.24 15.83
C ALA A 183 -14.31 1.74 16.61
N GLU A 184 -14.84 2.53 17.56
CA GLU A 184 -16.12 2.24 18.24
C GLU A 184 -17.33 2.30 17.29
N ILE A 185 -17.23 3.06 16.19
CA ILE A 185 -18.32 3.34 15.25
C ILE A 185 -18.14 2.56 13.94
N PHE A 186 -16.91 2.52 13.45
CA PHE A 186 -16.49 1.95 12.17
C PHE A 186 -15.89 0.54 12.37
N THR A 187 -16.65 -0.36 13.00
CA THR A 187 -16.15 -1.65 13.50
C THR A 187 -15.52 -2.55 12.43
N ASP A 188 -16.07 -2.52 11.21
CA ASP A 188 -15.61 -3.35 10.08
C ASP A 188 -14.85 -2.53 9.01
N THR A 189 -14.50 -1.28 9.30
CA THR A 189 -13.86 -0.37 8.34
C THR A 189 -12.40 -0.13 8.74
N PRO A 190 -11.42 -0.33 7.84
CA PRO A 190 -10.03 -0.02 8.14
C PRO A 190 -9.82 1.48 8.33
N ILE A 191 -9.09 1.84 9.39
CA ILE A 191 -8.76 3.22 9.76
C ILE A 191 -7.25 3.42 9.62
N SER A 192 -6.83 4.45 8.90
CA SER A 192 -5.44 4.85 8.76
C SER A 192 -5.25 6.26 9.35
N ILE A 193 -4.19 6.43 10.15
CA ILE A 193 -3.82 7.74 10.69
C ILE A 193 -2.50 8.22 10.09
N SER A 194 -2.40 9.51 9.81
CA SER A 194 -1.28 10.05 9.04
C SER A 194 0.06 9.95 9.77
N SER A 195 0.04 10.07 11.10
CA SER A 195 1.20 9.93 11.98
C SER A 195 1.80 8.51 12.02
N GLU A 196 1.08 7.50 11.56
CA GLU A 196 1.60 6.11 11.43
C GLU A 196 1.95 5.76 9.98
N VAL A 197 1.22 6.31 9.00
CA VAL A 197 1.47 6.01 7.57
C VAL A 197 2.67 6.79 7.02
N VAL A 198 2.72 8.11 7.27
CA VAL A 198 3.75 9.00 6.75
C VAL A 198 3.90 10.22 7.69
N PRO A 199 4.68 10.10 8.77
CA PRO A 199 4.88 11.16 9.76
C PRO A 199 5.82 12.26 9.24
N GLU A 200 5.41 12.96 8.19
CA GLU A 200 6.17 14.03 7.52
C GLU A 200 5.42 15.37 7.55
N MET A 201 6.14 16.50 7.53
CA MET A 201 5.58 17.83 7.80
C MET A 201 4.49 18.31 6.83
N GLN A 202 4.59 17.95 5.55
CA GLN A 202 3.75 18.52 4.48
C GLN A 202 2.33 17.97 4.51
N GLU A 203 1.37 18.85 4.79
CA GLU A 203 -0.03 18.50 5.05
C GLU A 203 -0.74 17.89 3.84
N TYR A 204 -0.61 18.48 2.65
CA TYR A 204 -1.33 18.02 1.46
C TYR A 204 -0.80 16.65 1.02
N GLU A 205 0.52 16.51 0.93
CA GLU A 205 1.18 15.27 0.54
C GLU A 205 0.96 14.16 1.56
N ARG A 206 0.95 14.51 2.86
CA ARG A 206 0.64 13.57 3.94
C ARG A 206 -0.81 13.11 3.89
N THR A 207 -1.77 14.02 3.70
CA THR A 207 -3.20 13.69 3.52
C THR A 207 -3.40 12.85 2.26
N GLU A 208 -2.92 13.35 1.12
CA GLU A 208 -2.42 12.65 -0.08
C GLU A 208 -2.24 11.14 0.09
N THR A 209 -1.06 10.85 0.62
CA THR A 209 -0.48 9.52 0.81
C THR A 209 -1.32 8.68 1.75
N THR A 210 -1.84 9.25 2.83
CA THR A 210 -2.66 8.52 3.82
C THR A 210 -4.02 8.14 3.25
N VAL A 211 -4.62 9.00 2.43
CA VAL A 211 -5.87 8.70 1.71
C VAL A 211 -5.65 7.63 0.66
N VAL A 212 -4.55 7.69 -0.12
CA VAL A 212 -4.18 6.63 -1.06
C VAL A 212 -3.95 5.30 -0.33
N ASN A 213 -3.32 5.32 0.85
CA ASN A 213 -3.18 4.13 1.69
C ASN A 213 -4.54 3.49 2.01
N SER A 214 -5.46 4.28 2.56
CA SER A 214 -6.82 3.83 2.88
C SER A 214 -7.60 3.37 1.64
N TYR A 215 -7.39 4.02 0.50
CA TYR A 215 -8.03 3.71 -0.77
C TYR A 215 -7.71 2.30 -1.25
N VAL A 216 -6.44 1.87 -1.20
CA VAL A 216 -6.02 0.55 -1.69
C VAL A 216 -6.06 -0.55 -0.62
N ARG A 217 -6.17 -0.17 0.66
CA ARG A 217 -6.03 -1.10 1.80
C ARG A 217 -7.00 -2.28 1.80
N PRO A 218 -8.30 -2.15 1.55
CA PRO A 218 -9.19 -3.30 1.55
C PRO A 218 -8.80 -4.37 0.51
N GLU A 219 -8.40 -3.94 -0.68
CA GLU A 219 -8.03 -4.82 -1.78
C GLU A 219 -6.70 -5.53 -1.50
N VAL A 220 -5.67 -4.76 -1.10
CA VAL A 220 -4.34 -5.31 -0.80
C VAL A 220 -4.39 -6.22 0.43
N ALA A 221 -5.11 -5.86 1.49
CA ALA A 221 -5.21 -6.69 2.69
C ALA A 221 -5.91 -8.02 2.40
N LYS A 222 -6.97 -8.00 1.55
CA LYS A 222 -7.64 -9.23 1.09
C LYS A 222 -6.67 -10.10 0.29
N TYR A 223 -5.94 -9.50 -0.64
CA TYR A 223 -4.97 -10.19 -1.49
C TYR A 223 -3.88 -10.87 -0.66
N VAL A 224 -3.19 -10.11 0.19
CA VAL A 224 -2.06 -10.61 0.99
C VAL A 224 -2.51 -11.71 1.94
N ARG A 225 -3.69 -11.60 2.55
CA ARG A 225 -4.25 -12.63 3.43
C ARG A 225 -4.58 -13.93 2.68
N ASN A 226 -5.19 -13.83 1.49
CA ASN A 226 -5.50 -14.99 0.66
C ASN A 226 -4.22 -15.70 0.21
N LEU A 227 -3.21 -14.92 -0.21
CA LEU A 227 -1.92 -15.46 -0.60
C LEU A 227 -1.22 -16.16 0.58
N GLN A 228 -1.16 -15.52 1.75
CA GLN A 228 -0.58 -16.13 2.95
C GLN A 228 -1.25 -17.47 3.29
N ALA A 229 -2.58 -17.51 3.31
CA ALA A 229 -3.33 -18.74 3.62
C ALA A 229 -3.04 -19.86 2.61
N ALA A 230 -2.99 -19.53 1.31
CA ALA A 230 -2.70 -20.52 0.28
C ALA A 230 -1.25 -21.02 0.32
N LEU A 231 -0.29 -20.15 0.68
CA LEU A 231 1.10 -20.56 0.89
C LEU A 231 1.23 -21.47 2.11
N GLU A 232 0.57 -21.16 3.22
CA GLU A 232 0.56 -22.00 4.42
C GLU A 232 -0.04 -23.38 4.15
N GLU A 233 -1.09 -23.46 3.34
CA GLU A 233 -1.72 -24.72 2.93
C GLU A 233 -0.76 -25.60 2.12
N ARG A 234 -0.03 -25.02 1.15
CA ARG A 234 0.80 -25.78 0.20
C ARG A 234 2.23 -26.04 0.69
N MET A 235 2.86 -25.07 1.34
CA MET A 235 4.28 -25.09 1.74
C MET A 235 4.44 -25.31 3.26
N GLY A 236 3.38 -25.11 4.04
CA GLY A 236 3.35 -25.30 5.48
C GLY A 236 3.37 -23.99 6.27
N LYS A 237 2.96 -24.08 7.54
CA LYS A 237 2.72 -22.93 8.45
C LYS A 237 3.94 -22.06 8.75
N ASN A 238 5.15 -22.55 8.50
CA ASN A 238 6.39 -21.80 8.76
C ASN A 238 6.86 -20.98 7.55
N THR A 239 6.07 -20.94 6.47
CA THR A 239 6.40 -20.19 5.25
C THR A 239 6.31 -18.70 5.50
N GLN A 240 7.43 -18.00 5.30
CA GLN A 240 7.51 -16.55 5.49
C GLN A 240 7.23 -15.83 4.16
N LEU A 241 6.10 -15.12 4.10
CA LEU A 241 5.79 -14.20 3.00
C LEU A 241 6.34 -12.80 3.29
N SER A 242 7.22 -12.35 2.40
CA SER A 242 7.76 -11.01 2.36
C SER A 242 7.27 -10.28 1.11
N ILE A 243 6.69 -9.11 1.27
CA ILE A 243 6.16 -8.30 0.18
C ILE A 243 7.18 -7.21 -0.17
N LEU A 244 7.47 -7.07 -1.46
CA LEU A 244 8.39 -6.06 -1.96
C LEU A 244 7.77 -4.65 -1.88
N ARG A 245 8.54 -3.68 -1.40
CA ARG A 245 8.16 -2.27 -1.30
C ARG A 245 8.76 -1.43 -2.43
N SER A 246 8.23 -0.23 -2.59
CA SER A 246 8.66 0.78 -3.55
C SER A 246 10.08 1.31 -3.32
N ASP A 247 10.63 1.12 -2.11
CA ASP A 247 12.01 1.47 -1.75
C ASP A 247 13.02 0.33 -1.97
N GLY A 248 12.58 -0.79 -2.58
CA GLY A 248 13.40 -1.99 -2.76
C GLY A 248 13.53 -2.87 -1.51
N GLY A 249 12.95 -2.44 -0.39
CA GLY A 249 12.90 -3.22 0.85
C GLY A 249 11.81 -4.28 0.84
N LEU A 250 11.82 -5.13 1.88
CA LEU A 250 10.80 -6.15 2.11
C LEU A 250 9.96 -5.82 3.36
N ALA A 251 8.66 -6.03 3.28
CA ALA A 251 7.72 -5.92 4.39
C ALA A 251 7.12 -7.29 4.74
N SER A 252 6.71 -7.47 5.99
CA SER A 252 5.87 -8.62 6.34
C SER A 252 4.49 -8.51 5.67
N ALA A 253 3.80 -9.65 5.50
CA ALA A 253 2.42 -9.67 5.05
C ALA A 253 1.50 -8.71 5.85
N ARG A 254 1.69 -8.67 7.18
CA ARG A 254 0.96 -7.74 8.05
C ARG A 254 1.28 -6.29 7.74
N GLY A 255 2.55 -5.92 7.67
CA GLY A 255 2.96 -4.54 7.39
C GLY A 255 2.49 -4.04 6.01
N ALA A 256 2.52 -4.93 5.01
CA ALA A 256 2.01 -4.64 3.67
C ALA A 256 0.47 -4.44 3.65
N ALA A 257 -0.27 -5.15 4.50
CA ALA A 257 -1.72 -4.98 4.64
C ALA A 257 -2.11 -3.73 5.45
N GLU A 258 -1.27 -3.27 6.37
CA GLU A 258 -1.50 -2.06 7.17
C GLU A 258 -1.11 -0.78 6.41
N SER A 259 0.02 -0.81 5.68
CA SER A 259 0.57 0.33 4.93
C SER A 259 0.82 0.03 3.44
N PRO A 260 -0.21 -0.36 2.68
CA PRO A 260 -0.09 -0.75 1.26
C PRO A 260 0.35 0.37 0.31
N VAL A 261 0.32 1.63 0.73
CA VAL A 261 0.84 2.75 -0.08
C VAL A 261 2.32 2.55 -0.44
N ASN A 262 3.08 1.86 0.42
CA ASN A 262 4.48 1.53 0.19
C ASN A 262 4.69 0.43 -0.87
N LEU A 263 3.63 -0.15 -1.42
CA LEU A 263 3.71 -1.18 -2.47
C LEU A 263 3.51 -0.60 -3.88
N LEU A 264 3.08 0.66 -3.97
CA LEU A 264 2.91 1.36 -5.24
C LEU A 264 4.24 1.37 -5.98
N MET A 265 4.26 0.86 -7.22
CA MET A 265 5.47 0.73 -8.03
C MET A 265 6.56 -0.19 -7.43
N SER A 266 6.19 -1.18 -6.61
CA SER A 266 7.14 -2.14 -6.02
C SER A 266 7.88 -3.00 -7.05
N GLY A 267 7.22 -3.46 -8.13
CA GLY A 267 7.84 -4.26 -9.19
C GLY A 267 9.09 -3.60 -9.80
N PRO A 268 8.97 -2.37 -10.35
CA PRO A 268 10.13 -1.63 -10.88
C PRO A 268 11.24 -1.42 -9.83
N ALA A 269 10.90 -1.16 -8.57
CA ALA A 269 11.88 -1.02 -7.50
C ALA A 269 12.67 -2.32 -7.26
N GLY A 270 12.03 -3.48 -7.40
CA GLY A 270 12.68 -4.80 -7.36
C GLY A 270 13.67 -5.00 -8.51
N GLY A 271 13.27 -4.63 -9.73
CA GLY A 271 14.15 -4.69 -10.90
C GLY A 271 15.41 -3.84 -10.72
N VAL A 272 15.27 -2.61 -10.23
CA VAL A 272 16.40 -1.72 -9.91
C VAL A 272 17.27 -2.30 -8.80
N SER A 273 16.67 -2.83 -7.73
CA SER A 273 17.40 -3.45 -6.62
C SER A 273 18.22 -4.66 -7.07
N GLY A 274 17.65 -5.49 -7.95
CA GLY A 274 18.35 -6.61 -8.57
C GLY A 274 19.49 -6.16 -9.47
N ALA A 275 19.28 -5.13 -10.29
CA ALA A 275 20.32 -4.57 -11.15
C ALA A 275 21.50 -4.04 -10.33
N ILE A 276 21.24 -3.28 -9.25
CA ILE A 276 22.29 -2.80 -8.33
C ILE A 276 23.09 -3.99 -7.77
N TYR A 277 22.43 -5.05 -7.34
CA TYR A 277 23.10 -6.24 -6.78
C TYR A 277 24.07 -6.92 -7.75
N PHE A 278 23.66 -7.11 -9.02
CA PHE A 278 24.50 -7.79 -10.01
C PHE A 278 25.54 -6.87 -10.64
N CYS A 279 25.16 -5.65 -11.04
CA CYS A 279 26.05 -4.73 -11.74
C CYS A 279 27.17 -4.21 -10.85
N SER A 280 26.91 -3.90 -9.57
CA SER A 280 27.97 -3.46 -8.65
C SER A 280 29.06 -4.53 -8.46
N ARG A 281 28.67 -5.81 -8.43
CA ARG A 281 29.61 -6.94 -8.34
C ARG A 281 30.39 -7.19 -9.64
N ALA A 282 29.82 -6.78 -10.77
CA ALA A 282 30.51 -6.76 -12.04
C ALA A 282 31.40 -5.51 -12.22
N GLY A 283 31.48 -4.62 -11.23
CA GLY A 283 32.30 -3.42 -11.24
C GLY A 283 31.66 -2.21 -11.94
N PHE A 284 30.33 -2.19 -12.07
CA PHE A 284 29.59 -1.07 -12.64
C PHE A 284 28.84 -0.29 -11.56
N ASP A 285 29.24 0.97 -11.35
CA ASP A 285 28.62 1.86 -10.35
C ASP A 285 27.51 2.75 -10.93
N ASN A 286 27.52 3.00 -12.24
CA ASN A 286 26.53 3.82 -12.93
C ASN A 286 25.69 2.94 -13.85
N ILE A 287 24.41 2.76 -13.52
CA ILE A 287 23.54 1.77 -14.14
C ILE A 287 22.28 2.50 -14.65
N LEU A 288 21.93 2.25 -15.91
CA LEU A 288 20.64 2.62 -16.47
C LEU A 288 19.83 1.34 -16.72
N THR A 289 18.76 1.15 -15.95
CA THR A 289 17.84 0.01 -16.15
C THR A 289 16.77 0.36 -17.17
N PHE A 290 16.43 -0.60 -18.03
CA PHE A 290 15.33 -0.49 -18.99
C PHE A 290 14.47 -1.74 -18.88
N ASP A 291 13.19 -1.55 -18.54
CA ASP A 291 12.19 -2.60 -18.45
C ASP A 291 11.05 -2.31 -19.44
N MET A 292 10.68 -3.31 -20.23
CA MET A 292 9.66 -3.22 -21.27
C MET A 292 8.71 -4.39 -21.14
N GLY A 293 7.51 -4.11 -20.63
CA GLY A 293 6.42 -5.07 -20.49
C GLY A 293 5.48 -5.11 -21.70
N GLY A 294 4.36 -5.82 -21.53
CA GLY A 294 3.26 -5.83 -22.51
C GLY A 294 2.34 -4.58 -22.45
N THR A 295 2.56 -3.71 -21.47
CA THR A 295 1.89 -2.41 -21.23
C THR A 295 2.94 -1.41 -20.77
#